data_AF-A0A9Q9B550-F1
#
_entry.id   AF-A0A9Q9B550-F1
#
_cell.length_a   1.000
_cell.length_b   1.000
_cell.length_c   1.000
_cell.angle_alpha   90.00
_cell.angle_beta   90.00
_cell.angle_gamma   90.00
#
_symmetry.space_group_name_H-M   'P 1'
#
loop_
_entity.id
_entity.type
_entity.pdbx_description
1 polymer ?
#
loop_
_entity_poly.entity_id
_entity_poly.type
_entity_poly.pdbx_seq_one_letter_code
_entity_poly.pdbx_strand_id
1 'polypeptide(L)'
;MIYILQNKKMPWGDYGEILWQGIYYFNKKKQEHCILRTAPFCPPLYRSQYDREYPVIIVKEQVKKLIEKNFLHFNFVKVCKDKIVKLNWQDWDLSKDEPEIYPSADMDAEEYITNKKHNEVLSQGLGNLYALIPEKDGYSYYDEKDAQEKLVKSTLSTKDIFITHSLKAQEIYVSEKLKLFLETNFPGDIYFEPALFGEPEDVNKLAEKFLHLDVLKEKSEKMSDNDWSKWHKLKGEAQRLIEGIDSLKTETAKNKRKEKIHLLLNEANEIYPLNTENWMCGFWGVKVTTD
;
A
#
# COMPACT_ATOMS: atom_id res chain seq x y z
N MET A 1 -5.34 22.63 9.17
CA MET A 1 -5.61 22.02 7.86
C MET A 1 -4.76 20.76 7.75
N ILE A 2 -5.15 19.79 6.92
CA ILE A 2 -4.41 18.53 6.71
C ILE A 2 -4.11 18.44 5.22
N TYR A 3 -2.94 17.90 4.91
CA TYR A 3 -2.44 17.79 3.55
C TYR A 3 -1.93 16.40 3.27
N ILE A 4 -2.01 15.99 2.02
CA ILE A 4 -1.40 14.79 1.49
C ILE A 4 0.03 15.15 1.06
N LEU A 5 1.01 14.40 1.55
CA LEU A 5 2.42 14.55 1.17
C LEU A 5 2.70 13.78 -0.11
N GLN A 6 3.26 14.45 -1.10
CA GLN A 6 3.68 13.86 -2.36
C GLN A 6 5.15 14.16 -2.66
N ASN A 7 5.78 13.28 -3.44
CA ASN A 7 7.13 13.51 -3.95
C ASN A 7 7.13 14.59 -5.02
N LYS A 8 8.27 15.23 -5.24
CA LYS A 8 8.50 16.06 -6.43
C LYS A 8 7.98 15.35 -7.69
N LYS A 9 7.19 16.06 -8.50
CA LYS A 9 6.79 15.59 -9.83
C LYS A 9 8.03 15.49 -10.71
N MET A 10 8.34 14.26 -11.13
CA MET A 10 9.44 13.98 -12.04
C MET A 10 8.93 13.94 -13.48
N PRO A 11 9.75 14.31 -14.48
CA PRO A 11 9.43 14.06 -15.88
C PRO A 11 9.37 12.55 -16.15
N TRP A 12 8.81 12.17 -17.30
CA TRP A 12 8.80 10.78 -17.79
C TRP A 12 7.99 9.78 -16.96
N GLY A 13 7.05 10.25 -16.12
CA GLY A 13 6.17 9.38 -15.34
C GLY A 13 6.96 8.42 -14.44
N ASP A 14 6.60 7.13 -14.47
CA ASP A 14 7.18 6.07 -13.64
C ASP A 14 8.72 6.00 -13.75
N TYR A 15 9.29 6.29 -14.93
CA TYR A 15 10.74 6.33 -15.13
C TYR A 15 11.41 7.45 -14.34
N GLY A 16 10.76 8.61 -14.18
CA GLY A 16 11.29 9.68 -13.33
C GLY A 16 11.10 9.37 -11.86
N GLU A 17 9.94 8.82 -11.51
CA GLU A 17 9.61 8.46 -10.13
C GLU A 17 10.58 7.43 -9.57
N ILE A 18 10.86 6.36 -10.31
CA ILE A 18 11.79 5.30 -9.89
C ILE A 18 13.22 5.83 -9.68
N LEU A 19 13.66 6.80 -10.50
CA LEU A 19 14.98 7.43 -10.38
C LEU A 19 15.06 8.30 -9.11
N TRP A 20 13.97 8.98 -8.77
CA TRP A 20 13.85 9.82 -7.58
C TRP A 20 13.79 8.99 -6.29
N GLN A 21 12.79 8.12 -6.18
CA GLN A 21 12.40 7.46 -4.94
C GLN A 21 12.96 6.02 -4.80
N GLY A 22 13.31 5.36 -5.91
CA GLY A 22 13.69 3.96 -5.91
C GLY A 22 12.52 3.02 -5.56
N ILE A 23 12.83 1.77 -5.22
CA ILE A 23 11.88 0.72 -4.85
C ILE A 23 12.03 0.45 -3.36
N TYR A 24 10.95 0.66 -2.62
CA TYR A 24 10.87 0.37 -1.19
C TYR A 24 10.01 -0.86 -0.97
N TYR A 25 10.39 -1.72 -0.02
CA TYR A 25 9.58 -2.85 0.40
C TYR A 25 9.90 -3.24 1.85
N PHE A 26 8.94 -3.89 2.51
CA PHE A 26 9.16 -4.48 3.84
C PHE A 26 9.48 -5.97 3.73
N ASN A 27 10.66 -6.37 4.18
CA ASN A 27 11.05 -7.78 4.22
C ASN A 27 10.41 -8.47 5.43
N LYS A 28 9.25 -9.10 5.24
CA LYS A 28 8.50 -9.81 6.30
C LYS A 28 9.31 -10.89 7.01
N LYS A 29 10.25 -11.56 6.33
CA LYS A 29 11.06 -12.62 6.94
C LYS A 29 12.10 -12.07 7.91
N LYS A 30 12.70 -10.92 7.57
CA LYS A 30 13.72 -10.26 8.40
C LYS A 30 13.13 -9.19 9.33
N GLN A 31 11.88 -8.79 9.11
CA GLN A 31 11.24 -7.65 9.77
C GLN A 31 12.03 -6.35 9.56
N GLU A 32 12.47 -6.11 8.31
CA GLU A 32 13.33 -5.00 7.94
C GLU A 32 12.73 -4.15 6.82
N HIS A 33 12.89 -2.84 6.92
CA HIS A 33 12.60 -1.90 5.84
C HIS A 33 13.76 -1.90 4.86
N CYS A 34 13.49 -2.21 3.58
CA CYS A 34 14.52 -2.34 2.56
C CYS A 34 14.31 -1.35 1.42
N ILE A 35 15.41 -1.02 0.74
CA ILE A 35 15.38 -0.19 -0.46
C ILE A 35 16.33 -0.67 -1.56
N LEU A 36 15.86 -0.56 -2.80
CA LEU A 36 16.66 -0.61 -4.00
C LEU A 36 16.64 0.78 -4.66
N ARG A 37 17.80 1.36 -5.00
CA ARG A 37 17.83 2.68 -5.65
C ARG A 37 19.08 2.92 -6.48
N THR A 38 19.02 3.95 -7.31
CA THR A 38 20.18 4.53 -7.99
C THR A 38 21.00 5.42 -7.04
N ALA A 39 22.28 5.56 -7.36
CA ALA A 39 23.27 6.40 -6.71
C ALA A 39 24.25 6.96 -7.78
N PRO A 40 24.95 8.08 -7.54
CA PRO A 40 25.27 8.69 -6.25
C PRO A 40 24.17 9.59 -5.68
N PHE A 41 23.21 10.02 -6.50
CA PHE A 41 22.16 10.91 -6.03
C PHE A 41 21.14 10.18 -5.14
N CYS A 42 20.78 10.85 -4.05
CA CYS A 42 19.68 10.46 -3.16
C CYS A 42 19.04 11.73 -2.61
N PRO A 43 17.72 11.93 -2.76
CA PRO A 43 17.04 13.07 -2.15
C PRO A 43 17.24 13.10 -0.63
N PRO A 44 17.24 14.28 0.00
CA PRO A 44 17.28 14.41 1.47
C PRO A 44 16.11 13.71 2.16
N LEU A 45 14.91 13.82 1.57
CA LEU A 45 13.74 13.03 1.91
C LEU A 45 12.89 12.71 0.67
N TYR A 46 12.05 11.68 0.76
CA TYR A 46 11.02 11.35 -0.21
C TYR A 46 10.03 10.35 0.40
N ARG A 47 8.80 10.34 -0.11
CA ARG A 47 7.78 9.34 0.14
C ARG A 47 8.11 8.04 -0.60
N SER A 48 7.90 6.87 0.01
CA SER A 48 8.00 5.59 -0.68
C SER A 48 6.84 5.38 -1.65
N GLN A 49 7.02 4.53 -2.65
CA GLN A 49 5.95 4.17 -3.59
C GLN A 49 4.77 3.52 -2.88
N TYR A 50 3.62 3.47 -3.57
CA TYR A 50 2.50 2.62 -3.19
C TYR A 50 2.91 1.16 -3.42
N ASP A 51 2.97 0.39 -2.35
CA ASP A 51 3.03 -1.07 -2.42
C ASP A 51 1.88 -1.65 -1.57
N ARG A 52 1.79 -2.96 -1.43
CA ARG A 52 0.90 -3.63 -0.48
C ARG A 52 1.14 -3.19 0.97
N GLU A 53 2.32 -2.65 1.24
CA GLU A 53 2.72 -2.15 2.55
C GLU A 53 2.50 -0.63 2.66
N TYR A 54 2.25 -0.17 3.89
CA TYR A 54 2.01 1.24 4.13
C TYR A 54 3.18 2.13 3.69
N PRO A 55 2.89 3.29 3.08
CA PRO A 55 3.91 4.21 2.66
C PRO A 55 4.64 4.78 3.86
N VAL A 56 5.94 5.02 3.68
CA VAL A 56 6.82 5.64 4.66
C VAL A 56 7.52 6.84 4.03
N ILE A 57 8.09 7.71 4.86
CA ILE A 57 8.99 8.75 4.36
C ILE A 57 10.42 8.28 4.58
N ILE A 58 11.19 8.13 3.51
CA ILE A 58 12.61 7.84 3.61
C ILE A 58 13.38 9.14 3.77
N VAL A 59 14.27 9.19 4.75
CA VAL A 59 15.09 10.37 5.06
C VAL A 59 16.56 9.99 5.24
N LYS A 60 17.46 10.92 4.90
CA LYS A 60 18.86 10.83 5.30
C LYS A 60 19.04 11.06 6.79
N GLU A 61 20.12 10.53 7.37
CA GLU A 61 20.42 10.66 8.79
C GLU A 61 20.41 12.12 9.31
N GLN A 62 20.95 13.06 8.54
CA GLN A 62 20.93 14.49 8.90
C GLN A 62 19.51 15.08 8.96
N VAL A 63 18.63 14.62 8.07
CA VAL A 63 17.22 15.05 8.01
C VAL A 63 16.44 14.44 9.17
N LYS A 64 16.66 13.16 9.47
CA LYS A 64 16.13 12.52 10.69
C LYS A 64 16.45 13.35 11.94
N LYS A 65 17.74 13.69 12.14
CA LYS A 65 18.17 14.49 13.30
C LYS A 65 17.53 15.89 13.34
N LEU A 66 17.22 16.47 12.19
CA LEU A 66 16.53 17.76 12.10
C LEU A 66 15.04 17.62 12.48
N ILE A 67 14.36 16.58 12.02
CA ILE A 67 12.96 16.30 12.34
C ILE A 67 12.81 15.98 13.83
N GLU A 68 13.66 15.12 14.40
CA GLU A 68 13.63 14.73 15.83
C GLU A 68 13.81 15.93 16.79
N LYS A 69 14.44 17.02 16.33
CA LYS A 69 14.57 18.25 17.12
C LYS A 69 13.29 19.09 17.17
N ASN A 70 12.40 18.95 16.19
CA ASN A 70 11.22 19.79 16.01
C ASN A 70 9.91 19.03 16.26
N PHE A 71 9.93 17.71 16.14
CA PHE A 71 8.79 16.82 16.31
C PHE A 71 9.18 15.68 17.23
N LEU A 72 8.37 15.49 18.28
CA LEU A 72 8.56 14.41 19.24
C LEU A 72 7.78 13.17 18.78
N HIS A 73 8.23 12.00 19.23
CA HIS A 73 7.53 10.71 19.06
C HIS A 73 7.39 10.21 17.63
N PHE A 74 8.18 10.71 16.69
CA PHE A 74 8.24 10.16 15.34
C PHE A 74 9.04 8.85 15.32
N ASN A 75 8.48 7.82 14.70
CA ASN A 75 9.10 6.49 14.64
C ASN A 75 10.04 6.39 13.43
N PHE A 76 11.35 6.35 13.69
CA PHE A 76 12.37 6.17 12.67
C PHE A 76 13.03 4.80 12.77
N VAL A 77 12.98 4.03 11.70
CA VAL A 77 13.66 2.73 11.60
C VAL A 77 14.76 2.81 10.55
N LYS A 78 15.93 2.24 10.83
CA LYS A 78 17.04 2.21 9.88
C LYS A 78 16.66 1.34 8.67
N VAL A 79 16.94 1.84 7.46
CA VAL A 79 16.66 1.14 6.20
C VAL A 79 17.86 0.30 5.77
N CYS A 80 17.59 -0.94 5.39
CA CYS A 80 18.53 -1.83 4.73
C CYS A 80 18.64 -1.46 3.23
N LYS A 81 19.85 -1.16 2.77
CA LYS A 81 20.12 -0.84 1.37
C LYS A 81 20.43 -2.11 0.60
N ASP A 82 19.38 -2.84 0.23
CA ASP A 82 19.49 -4.14 -0.42
C ASP A 82 20.21 -4.06 -1.78
N LYS A 83 19.84 -3.06 -2.60
CA LYS A 83 20.51 -2.83 -3.90
C LYS A 83 20.75 -1.35 -4.18
N ILE A 84 22.03 -0.97 -4.32
CA ILE A 84 22.41 0.37 -4.75
C ILE A 84 23.16 0.27 -6.07
N VAL A 85 22.71 0.98 -7.09
CA VAL A 85 23.29 0.87 -8.44
C VAL A 85 23.84 2.21 -8.91
N LYS A 86 24.90 2.17 -9.71
CA LYS A 86 25.47 3.38 -10.29
C LYS A 86 24.62 3.85 -11.48
N LEU A 87 24.02 5.03 -11.36
CA LEU A 87 23.36 5.75 -12.45
C LEU A 87 23.35 7.25 -12.15
N ASN A 88 24.06 8.03 -12.97
CA ASN A 88 24.18 9.49 -12.81
C ASN A 88 23.07 10.21 -13.57
N TRP A 89 21.81 9.88 -13.30
CA TRP A 89 20.69 10.45 -14.03
C TRP A 89 20.47 11.95 -13.76
N GLN A 90 21.07 12.50 -12.69
CA GLN A 90 21.06 13.95 -12.41
C GLN A 90 21.78 14.78 -13.48
N ASP A 91 22.66 14.15 -14.28
CA ASP A 91 23.35 14.81 -15.38
C ASP A 91 22.47 14.85 -16.66
N TRP A 92 21.31 14.18 -16.64
CA TRP A 92 20.39 14.13 -17.78
C TRP A 92 19.57 15.42 -17.90
N ASP A 93 19.18 15.73 -19.12
CA ASP A 93 18.32 16.87 -19.42
C ASP A 93 16.85 16.53 -19.11
N LEU A 94 16.41 16.92 -17.91
CA LEU A 94 15.03 16.72 -17.42
C LEU A 94 13.96 17.49 -18.22
N SER A 95 14.34 18.38 -19.14
CA SER A 95 13.39 19.13 -19.98
C SER A 95 12.97 18.39 -21.25
N LYS A 96 13.64 17.27 -21.58
CA LYS A 96 13.30 16.45 -22.74
C LYS A 96 12.04 15.63 -22.51
N ASP A 97 11.38 15.27 -23.61
CA ASP A 97 10.19 14.42 -23.59
C ASP A 97 10.50 12.99 -23.10
N GLU A 98 11.75 12.54 -23.23
CA GLU A 98 12.20 11.19 -22.90
C GLU A 98 13.51 11.18 -22.07
N PRO A 99 13.72 10.17 -21.22
CA PRO A 99 14.98 9.98 -20.51
C PRO A 99 16.14 9.74 -21.49
N GLU A 100 17.36 10.11 -21.08
CA GLU A 100 18.55 9.93 -21.93
C GLU A 100 18.83 8.45 -22.26
N ILE A 101 18.51 7.56 -21.31
CA ILE A 101 18.73 6.13 -21.43
C ILE A 101 17.50 5.45 -20.86
N TYR A 102 16.80 4.62 -21.65
CA TYR A 102 15.77 3.72 -21.13
C TYR A 102 16.37 2.52 -20.40
N PRO A 103 15.62 1.88 -19.47
CA PRO A 103 16.00 0.58 -18.94
C PRO A 103 15.85 -0.50 -20.03
N SER A 104 15.89 -1.80 -19.72
CA SER A 104 16.11 -2.84 -20.75
C SER A 104 14.96 -2.97 -21.77
N ALA A 105 15.01 -3.97 -22.66
CA ALA A 105 14.10 -4.10 -23.82
C ALA A 105 12.60 -4.13 -23.44
N ASP A 106 12.28 -4.58 -22.22
CA ASP A 106 10.91 -4.62 -21.70
C ASP A 106 10.41 -3.27 -21.19
N MET A 107 11.28 -2.24 -21.17
CA MET A 107 10.97 -0.85 -20.84
C MET A 107 10.32 -0.66 -19.47
N ASP A 108 10.58 -1.55 -18.52
CA ASP A 108 10.10 -1.41 -17.15
C ASP A 108 11.02 -0.46 -16.36
N ALA A 109 10.45 0.61 -15.81
CA ALA A 109 11.15 1.62 -15.02
C ALA A 109 11.99 1.00 -13.89
N GLU A 110 11.51 -0.05 -13.22
CA GLU A 110 12.21 -0.73 -12.13
C GLU A 110 13.57 -1.30 -12.56
N GLU A 111 13.73 -1.62 -13.84
CA GLU A 111 14.94 -2.23 -14.39
C GLU A 111 16.14 -1.30 -14.47
N TYR A 112 15.97 0.01 -14.24
CA TYR A 112 17.11 0.88 -13.94
C TYR A 112 17.92 0.36 -12.76
N ILE A 113 17.25 -0.34 -11.83
CA ILE A 113 17.81 -0.83 -10.58
C ILE A 113 17.91 -2.35 -10.57
N THR A 114 16.85 -3.09 -10.91
CA THR A 114 16.79 -4.54 -10.69
C THR A 114 17.83 -5.31 -11.52
N ASN A 115 18.09 -4.88 -12.76
CA ASN A 115 19.01 -5.56 -13.69
C ASN A 115 20.50 -5.20 -13.50
N LYS A 116 20.81 -4.22 -12.64
CA LYS A 116 22.20 -3.80 -12.39
C LYS A 116 22.76 -4.45 -11.11
N LYS A 117 24.10 -4.55 -11.05
CA LYS A 117 24.81 -5.09 -9.88
C LYS A 117 24.85 -4.06 -8.75
N HIS A 118 24.71 -4.54 -7.51
CA HIS A 118 24.91 -3.74 -6.30
C HIS A 118 26.33 -3.15 -6.28
N ASN A 119 26.45 -1.88 -5.88
CA ASN A 119 27.70 -1.16 -5.69
C ASN A 119 27.87 -0.76 -4.22
N GLU A 120 28.69 -1.52 -3.51
CA GLU A 120 28.92 -1.37 -2.07
C GLU A 120 29.54 -0.02 -1.71
N VAL A 121 30.47 0.47 -2.53
CA VAL A 121 31.15 1.77 -2.30
C VAL A 121 30.13 2.91 -2.35
N LEU A 122 29.23 2.91 -3.34
CA LEU A 122 28.16 3.90 -3.43
C LEU A 122 27.13 3.72 -2.29
N SER A 123 26.80 2.48 -1.93
CA SER A 123 25.92 2.17 -0.80
C SER A 123 26.44 2.78 0.50
N GLN A 124 27.73 2.62 0.78
CA GLN A 124 28.40 3.23 1.93
C GLN A 124 28.45 4.76 1.82
N GLY A 125 28.76 5.28 0.63
CA GLY A 125 28.82 6.72 0.35
C GLY A 125 27.50 7.47 0.55
N LEU A 126 26.36 6.80 0.37
CA LEU A 126 25.04 7.40 0.67
C LEU A 126 24.80 7.64 2.17
N GLY A 127 25.56 6.99 3.06
CA GLY A 127 25.33 7.03 4.49
C GLY A 127 24.07 6.28 4.93
N ASN A 128 23.62 6.48 6.16
CA ASN A 128 22.43 5.83 6.69
C ASN A 128 21.14 6.49 6.16
N LEU A 129 20.18 5.64 5.79
CA LEU A 129 18.81 6.04 5.46
C LEU A 129 17.88 5.51 6.56
N TYR A 130 16.80 6.24 6.80
CA TYR A 130 15.79 5.89 7.81
C TYR A 130 14.40 6.03 7.20
N ALA A 131 13.50 5.11 7.56
CA ALA A 131 12.08 5.19 7.27
C ALA A 131 11.40 5.83 8.47
N LEU A 132 10.76 6.98 8.25
CA LEU A 132 9.77 7.55 9.15
C LEU A 132 8.44 6.84 8.88
N ILE A 133 7.97 6.08 9.87
CA ILE A 133 6.77 5.26 9.78
C ILE A 133 5.61 6.07 10.37
N PRO A 134 4.65 6.54 9.54
CA PRO A 134 3.44 7.19 10.05
C PRO A 134 2.61 6.20 10.86
N GLU A 135 2.02 6.67 11.96
CA GLU A 135 1.04 5.88 12.68
C GLU A 135 -0.31 5.91 11.96
N LYS A 136 -1.13 4.88 12.19
CA LYS A 136 -2.54 4.94 11.80
C LYS A 136 -3.29 5.96 12.64
N ASP A 137 -4.18 6.71 12.00
CA ASP A 137 -5.10 7.63 12.65
C ASP A 137 -6.34 7.88 11.80
N GLY A 138 -7.51 7.81 12.43
CA GLY A 138 -8.81 7.97 11.79
C GLY A 138 -9.07 7.09 10.56
N TYR A 139 -10.12 7.47 9.83
CA TYR A 139 -10.63 6.72 8.69
C TYR A 139 -10.71 7.58 7.44
N SER A 140 -10.57 6.94 6.29
CA SER A 140 -10.97 7.51 5.01
C SER A 140 -11.98 6.60 4.32
N TYR A 141 -12.90 7.20 3.58
CA TYR A 141 -13.91 6.48 2.82
C TYR A 141 -13.98 7.03 1.41
N TYR A 142 -14.37 6.17 0.48
CA TYR A 142 -14.62 6.56 -0.90
C TYR A 142 -16.06 7.06 -1.01
N ASP A 143 -16.22 8.34 -1.35
CA ASP A 143 -17.52 8.92 -1.64
C ASP A 143 -17.87 8.64 -3.11
N GLU A 144 -18.83 7.75 -3.33
CA GLU A 144 -19.26 7.37 -4.68
C GLU A 144 -19.86 8.52 -5.47
N LYS A 145 -20.46 9.52 -4.80
CA LYS A 145 -21.11 10.66 -5.47
C LYS A 145 -20.07 11.56 -6.13
N ASP A 146 -18.96 11.78 -5.43
CA ASP A 146 -17.87 12.66 -5.88
C ASP A 146 -16.72 11.87 -6.52
N ALA A 147 -16.81 10.54 -6.56
CA ALA A 147 -15.78 9.63 -7.04
C ALA A 147 -14.39 9.87 -6.42
N GLN A 148 -14.36 10.32 -5.16
CA GLN A 148 -13.16 10.75 -4.45
C GLN A 148 -13.07 10.14 -3.05
N GLU A 149 -11.84 9.93 -2.60
CA GLU A 149 -11.57 9.53 -1.23
C GLU A 149 -11.56 10.75 -0.31
N LYS A 150 -12.23 10.64 0.84
CA LYS A 150 -12.38 11.71 1.83
C LYS A 150 -11.98 11.23 3.21
N LEU A 151 -11.30 12.10 3.95
CA LEU A 151 -10.97 11.94 5.36
C LEU A 151 -12.21 12.18 6.22
N VAL A 152 -12.45 11.27 7.17
CA VAL A 152 -13.52 11.41 8.18
C VAL A 152 -13.03 12.30 9.31
N LYS A 153 -13.35 13.58 9.23
CA LYS A 153 -12.80 14.63 10.11
C LYS A 153 -13.07 14.35 11.58
N SER A 154 -14.26 13.85 11.91
CA SER A 154 -14.68 13.52 13.28
C SER A 154 -13.82 12.45 13.97
N THR A 155 -13.02 11.69 13.21
CA THR A 155 -12.23 10.54 13.72
C THR A 155 -10.73 10.84 13.85
N LEU A 156 -10.29 12.00 13.37
CA LEU A 156 -8.87 12.36 13.33
C LEU A 156 -8.41 12.90 14.69
N SER A 157 -7.20 12.50 15.08
CA SER A 157 -6.53 13.04 16.26
C SER A 157 -5.67 14.27 15.90
N THR A 158 -4.85 14.73 16.85
CA THR A 158 -3.96 15.89 16.66
C THR A 158 -2.56 15.52 16.16
N LYS A 159 -2.39 14.37 15.49
CA LYS A 159 -1.08 13.91 14.99
C LYS A 159 -0.57 14.81 13.87
N ASP A 160 0.76 15.04 13.88
CA ASP A 160 1.43 15.85 12.86
C ASP A 160 1.69 15.07 11.56
N ILE A 161 1.76 13.73 11.63
CA ILE A 161 1.91 12.81 10.50
C ILE A 161 1.14 11.51 10.77
N PHE A 162 0.39 11.02 9.80
CA PHE A 162 -0.35 9.77 9.93
C PHE A 162 -0.73 9.17 8.56
N ILE A 163 -1.18 7.92 8.59
CA ILE A 163 -1.91 7.25 7.52
C ILE A 163 -3.32 6.92 8.04
N THR A 164 -4.31 6.76 7.16
CA THR A 164 -5.66 6.37 7.58
C THR A 164 -5.91 4.88 7.40
N HIS A 165 -6.94 4.38 8.07
CA HIS A 165 -7.61 3.17 7.61
C HIS A 165 -8.36 3.50 6.31
N SER A 166 -7.87 2.96 5.19
CA SER A 166 -8.41 3.15 3.84
C SER A 166 -8.60 1.82 3.12
N LEU A 167 -9.58 1.77 2.22
CA LEU A 167 -9.81 0.67 1.28
C LEU A 167 -9.14 0.90 -0.09
N LYS A 168 -8.75 2.13 -0.43
CA LYS A 168 -8.31 2.50 -1.79
C LYS A 168 -6.94 3.19 -1.78
N ALA A 169 -6.82 4.36 -1.16
CA ALA A 169 -5.59 5.13 -1.18
C ALA A 169 -4.78 4.96 0.11
N GLN A 170 -3.49 4.70 -0.04
CA GLN A 170 -2.55 4.75 1.07
C GLN A 170 -1.77 6.06 1.00
N GLU A 171 -2.40 7.14 1.43
CA GLU A 171 -1.77 8.46 1.47
C GLU A 171 -1.08 8.72 2.82
N ILE A 172 -0.01 9.52 2.78
CA ILE A 172 0.60 10.07 4.00
C ILE A 172 0.00 11.45 4.22
N TYR A 173 -0.68 11.61 5.35
CA TYR A 173 -1.29 12.87 5.76
C TYR A 173 -0.37 13.60 6.74
N VAL A 174 -0.30 14.92 6.60
CA VAL A 174 0.49 15.80 7.47
C VAL A 174 -0.32 17.00 7.94
N SER A 175 -0.02 17.47 9.15
CA SER A 175 -0.58 18.73 9.66
C SER A 175 0.01 19.94 8.94
N GLU A 176 -0.68 21.08 9.03
CA GLU A 176 -0.14 22.38 8.60
C GLU A 176 1.25 22.66 9.18
N LYS A 177 1.46 22.34 10.46
CA LYS A 177 2.72 22.58 11.16
C LYS A 177 3.86 21.79 10.52
N LEU A 178 3.64 20.49 10.25
CA LEU A 178 4.66 19.66 9.60
C LEU A 178 4.87 20.07 8.15
N LYS A 179 3.79 20.39 7.41
CA LYS A 179 3.88 20.95 6.04
C LYS A 179 4.82 22.16 6.00
N LEU A 180 4.54 23.19 6.81
CA LEU A 180 5.34 24.43 6.81
C LEU A 180 6.81 24.16 7.13
N PHE A 181 7.07 23.27 8.10
CA PHE A 181 8.42 22.85 8.43
C PHE A 181 9.12 22.18 7.24
N LEU A 182 8.45 21.24 6.58
CA LEU A 182 9.00 20.49 5.46
C LEU A 182 9.23 21.37 4.23
N GLU A 183 8.27 22.24 3.87
CA GLU A 183 8.43 23.21 2.77
C GLU A 183 9.59 24.18 3.00
N THR A 184 9.79 24.61 4.25
CA THR A 184 10.87 25.54 4.61
C THR A 184 12.25 24.88 4.50
N ASN A 185 12.38 23.63 4.93
CA ASN A 185 13.68 22.95 5.00
C ASN A 185 14.03 22.17 3.72
N PHE A 186 13.04 21.78 2.91
CA PHE A 186 13.21 20.93 1.74
C PHE A 186 12.40 21.42 0.54
N PRO A 187 12.61 22.68 0.12
CA PRO A 187 11.85 23.27 -0.96
C PRO A 187 12.10 22.51 -2.28
N GLY A 188 11.02 22.03 -2.90
CA GLY A 188 11.06 21.40 -4.22
C GLY A 188 11.36 19.90 -4.23
N ASP A 189 11.62 19.27 -3.08
CA ASP A 189 11.77 17.80 -2.97
C ASP A 189 10.41 17.09 -2.81
N ILE A 190 9.43 17.80 -2.29
CA ILE A 190 8.08 17.34 -1.95
C ILE A 190 7.06 18.44 -2.23
N TYR A 191 5.81 18.06 -2.40
CA TYR A 191 4.68 18.99 -2.49
C TYR A 191 3.49 18.47 -1.69
N PHE A 192 2.52 19.35 -1.47
CA PHE A 192 1.38 19.08 -0.60
C PHE A 192 0.07 19.39 -1.32
N GLU A 193 -0.87 18.46 -1.24
CA GLU A 193 -2.24 18.66 -1.72
C GLU A 193 -3.19 18.77 -0.53
N PRO A 194 -4.14 19.71 -0.51
CA PRO A 194 -5.13 19.77 0.55
C PRO A 194 -5.93 18.47 0.63
N ALA A 195 -6.01 17.87 1.81
CA ALA A 195 -6.83 16.68 2.00
C ALA A 195 -8.32 17.04 1.92
N LEU A 196 -9.08 16.18 1.25
CA LEU A 196 -10.53 16.31 1.16
C LEU A 196 -11.18 15.73 2.42
N PHE A 197 -12.18 16.40 2.93
CA PHE A 197 -12.93 15.97 4.12
C PHE A 197 -14.36 15.63 3.76
N GLY A 198 -14.92 14.65 4.46
CA GLY A 198 -16.30 14.24 4.36
C GLY A 198 -16.75 13.54 5.65
N GLU A 199 -18.06 13.42 5.83
CA GLU A 199 -18.63 12.61 6.90
C GLU A 199 -19.55 11.58 6.25
N PRO A 200 -19.28 10.27 6.41
CA PRO A 200 -20.16 9.23 5.89
C PRO A 200 -21.47 9.23 6.68
N GLU A 201 -22.53 8.66 6.09
CA GLU A 201 -23.84 8.57 6.72
C GLU A 201 -23.79 7.78 8.06
N ASP A 202 -22.92 6.77 8.15
CA ASP A 202 -22.69 5.99 9.35
C ASP A 202 -21.20 5.71 9.58
N VAL A 203 -20.60 6.48 10.47
CA VAL A 203 -19.19 6.34 10.88
C VAL A 203 -18.97 5.04 11.65
N ASN A 204 -19.96 4.55 12.42
CA ASN A 204 -19.81 3.33 13.21
C ASN A 204 -19.74 2.11 12.30
N LYS A 205 -20.62 2.04 11.28
CA LYS A 205 -20.57 0.99 10.27
C LYS A 205 -19.22 0.96 9.54
N LEU A 206 -18.63 2.13 9.27
CA LEU A 206 -17.30 2.22 8.67
C LEU A 206 -16.21 1.66 9.61
N ALA A 207 -16.24 2.05 10.89
CA ALA A 207 -15.30 1.55 11.88
C ALA A 207 -15.41 0.03 12.07
N GLU A 208 -16.62 -0.52 12.14
CA GLU A 208 -16.88 -1.96 12.22
C GLU A 208 -16.33 -2.69 10.98
N LYS A 209 -16.50 -2.12 9.79
CA LYS A 209 -15.95 -2.68 8.54
C LYS A 209 -14.42 -2.77 8.60
N PHE A 210 -13.74 -1.72 9.05
CA PHE A 210 -12.28 -1.74 9.16
C PHE A 210 -11.79 -2.70 10.25
N LEU A 211 -12.49 -2.77 11.40
CA LEU A 211 -12.19 -3.74 12.45
C LEU A 211 -12.28 -5.17 11.91
N HIS A 212 -13.35 -5.48 11.16
CA HIS A 212 -13.52 -6.78 10.52
C HIS A 212 -12.39 -7.10 9.54
N LEU A 213 -11.97 -6.12 8.73
CA LEU A 213 -10.86 -6.29 7.79
C LEU A 213 -9.51 -6.53 8.48
N ASP A 214 -9.23 -5.83 9.60
CA ASP A 214 -8.02 -6.05 10.38
C ASP A 214 -8.00 -7.46 10.98
N VAL A 215 -9.13 -7.95 11.51
CA VAL A 215 -9.27 -9.35 11.99
C VAL A 215 -9.02 -10.36 10.86
N LEU A 216 -9.56 -10.10 9.66
CA LEU A 216 -9.32 -10.95 8.50
C LEU A 216 -7.85 -10.95 8.06
N LYS A 217 -7.18 -9.80 8.12
CA LYS A 217 -5.76 -9.69 7.80
C LYS A 217 -4.93 -10.50 8.79
N GLU A 218 -5.17 -10.35 10.09
CA GLU A 218 -4.48 -11.15 11.11
C GLU A 218 -4.70 -12.66 10.94
N LYS A 219 -5.92 -13.07 10.58
CA LYS A 219 -6.22 -14.48 10.31
C LYS A 219 -5.40 -14.98 9.12
N SER A 220 -5.38 -14.21 8.03
CA SER A 220 -4.60 -14.51 6.82
C SER A 220 -3.11 -14.65 7.10
N GLU A 221 -2.54 -13.80 7.95
CA GLU A 221 -1.12 -13.82 8.29
C GLU A 221 -0.73 -15.03 9.17
N LYS A 222 -1.68 -15.59 9.92
CA LYS A 222 -1.49 -16.78 10.76
C LYS A 222 -1.72 -18.10 10.01
N MET A 223 -2.31 -18.05 8.81
CA MET A 223 -2.60 -19.25 8.01
C MET A 223 -1.34 -19.84 7.38
N SER A 224 -1.22 -21.17 7.45
CA SER A 224 -0.17 -21.91 6.77
C SER A 224 -0.51 -22.16 5.29
N ASP A 225 0.50 -22.54 4.50
CA ASP A 225 0.29 -22.99 3.10
C ASP A 225 -0.71 -24.15 3.01
N ASN A 226 -0.74 -25.02 4.02
CA ASN A 226 -1.69 -26.12 4.09
C ASN A 226 -3.12 -25.65 4.36
N ASP A 227 -3.29 -24.64 5.22
CA ASP A 227 -4.61 -24.04 5.48
C ASP A 227 -5.16 -23.37 4.21
N TRP A 228 -4.31 -22.62 3.50
CA TRP A 228 -4.65 -22.02 2.21
C TRP A 228 -4.99 -23.07 1.16
N SER A 229 -4.18 -24.12 1.04
CA SER A 229 -4.42 -25.23 0.11
C SER A 229 -5.77 -25.92 0.40
N LYS A 230 -6.06 -26.20 1.68
CA LYS A 230 -7.33 -26.78 2.12
C LYS A 230 -8.50 -25.85 1.79
N TRP A 231 -8.38 -24.56 2.11
CA TRP A 231 -9.41 -23.56 1.81
C TRP A 231 -9.70 -23.46 0.32
N HIS A 232 -8.66 -23.34 -0.53
CA HIS A 232 -8.80 -23.31 -1.99
C HIS A 232 -9.43 -24.59 -2.55
N LYS A 233 -9.09 -25.75 -1.99
CA LYS A 233 -9.68 -27.03 -2.40
C LYS A 233 -11.19 -27.08 -2.10
N LEU A 234 -11.59 -26.73 -0.87
CA LEU A 234 -12.99 -26.70 -0.46
C LEU A 234 -13.78 -25.69 -1.33
N LYS A 235 -13.23 -24.49 -1.50
CA LYS A 235 -13.78 -23.44 -2.38
C LYS A 235 -13.97 -23.93 -3.81
N GLY A 236 -12.92 -24.49 -4.42
CA GLY A 236 -12.96 -24.95 -5.82
C GLY A 236 -13.87 -26.17 -6.04
N GLU A 237 -14.04 -27.04 -5.03
CA GLU A 237 -15.04 -28.11 -5.09
C GLU A 237 -16.47 -27.55 -5.03
N ALA A 238 -16.74 -26.63 -4.11
CA ALA A 238 -18.04 -25.98 -4.00
C ALA A 238 -18.42 -25.24 -5.30
N GLN A 239 -17.49 -24.47 -5.87
CA GLN A 239 -17.70 -23.73 -7.12
C GLN A 239 -18.08 -24.66 -8.29
N ARG A 240 -17.32 -25.75 -8.50
CA ARG A 240 -17.63 -26.73 -9.57
C ARG A 240 -19.00 -27.40 -9.40
N LEU A 241 -19.41 -27.64 -8.15
CA LEU A 241 -20.73 -28.21 -7.87
C LEU A 241 -21.85 -27.20 -8.17
N ILE A 242 -21.63 -25.92 -7.87
CA ILE A 242 -22.57 -24.84 -8.18
C ILE A 242 -22.74 -24.69 -9.70
N GLU A 243 -21.65 -24.58 -10.45
CA GLU A 243 -21.67 -24.44 -11.92
C GLU A 243 -22.40 -25.61 -12.60
N GLY A 244 -22.27 -26.82 -12.04
CA GLY A 244 -22.93 -28.01 -12.58
C GLY A 244 -24.36 -28.23 -12.09
N ILE A 245 -24.92 -27.42 -11.19
CA ILE A 245 -26.18 -27.76 -10.49
C ILE A 245 -27.40 -27.79 -11.44
N ASP A 246 -27.44 -26.89 -12.42
CA ASP A 246 -28.56 -26.78 -13.36
C ASP A 246 -28.61 -27.91 -14.38
N SER A 247 -27.48 -28.59 -14.61
CA SER A 247 -27.39 -29.78 -15.45
C SER A 247 -28.08 -31.01 -14.85
N LEU A 248 -28.46 -30.97 -13.57
CA LEU A 248 -29.10 -32.09 -12.90
C LEU A 248 -30.59 -32.19 -13.28
N LYS A 249 -31.00 -33.40 -13.66
CA LYS A 249 -32.36 -33.68 -14.18
C LYS A 249 -33.46 -33.73 -13.11
N THR A 250 -33.10 -33.97 -11.85
CA THR A 250 -34.09 -34.20 -10.78
C THR A 250 -33.90 -33.26 -9.61
N GLU A 251 -35.00 -32.81 -9.01
CA GLU A 251 -34.97 -31.89 -7.86
C GLU A 251 -34.31 -32.55 -6.64
N THR A 252 -34.50 -33.85 -6.45
CA THR A 252 -33.83 -34.61 -5.38
C THR A 252 -32.30 -34.60 -5.53
N ALA A 253 -31.78 -34.71 -6.75
CA ALA A 253 -30.34 -34.64 -7.00
C ALA A 253 -29.81 -33.21 -6.78
N LYS A 254 -30.59 -32.18 -7.18
CA LYS A 254 -30.26 -30.78 -6.91
C LYS A 254 -30.18 -30.51 -5.42
N ASN A 255 -31.16 -30.95 -4.63
CA ASN A 255 -31.18 -30.74 -3.17
C ASN A 255 -30.01 -31.42 -2.46
N LYS A 256 -29.69 -32.68 -2.77
CA LYS A 256 -28.49 -33.35 -2.22
C LYS A 256 -27.20 -32.61 -2.57
N ARG A 257 -27.12 -32.05 -3.78
CA ARG A 257 -25.96 -31.26 -4.18
C ARG A 257 -25.90 -29.93 -3.40
N LYS A 258 -27.03 -29.25 -3.17
CA LYS A 258 -27.08 -28.04 -2.33
C LYS A 258 -26.58 -28.32 -0.91
N GLU A 259 -27.02 -29.40 -0.28
CA GLU A 259 -26.54 -29.81 1.04
C GLU A 259 -25.01 -29.99 1.07
N LYS A 260 -24.47 -30.69 0.07
CA LYS A 260 -23.01 -30.87 -0.05
C LYS A 260 -22.29 -29.54 -0.26
N ILE A 261 -22.83 -28.65 -1.07
CA ILE A 261 -22.25 -27.32 -1.28
C ILE A 261 -22.26 -26.53 0.04
N HIS A 262 -23.37 -26.54 0.78
CA HIS A 262 -23.44 -25.85 2.09
C HIS A 262 -22.40 -26.39 3.08
N LEU A 263 -22.21 -27.71 3.15
CA LEU A 263 -21.17 -28.30 4.00
C LEU A 263 -19.77 -27.78 3.62
N LEU A 264 -19.42 -27.85 2.34
CA LEU A 264 -18.11 -27.39 1.84
C LEU A 264 -17.87 -25.90 2.10
N LEU A 265 -18.89 -25.06 1.90
CA LEU A 265 -18.81 -23.62 2.16
C LEU A 265 -18.67 -23.31 3.65
N ASN A 266 -19.38 -24.05 4.52
CA ASN A 266 -19.25 -23.89 5.97
C ASN A 266 -17.84 -24.29 6.45
N GLU A 267 -17.33 -25.44 5.99
CA GLU A 267 -15.96 -25.87 6.31
C GLU A 267 -14.91 -24.87 5.79
N ALA A 268 -15.13 -24.28 4.61
CA ALA A 268 -14.26 -23.24 4.09
C ALA A 268 -14.34 -21.95 4.94
N ASN A 269 -15.53 -21.52 5.34
CA ASN A 269 -15.74 -20.33 6.18
C ASN A 269 -15.10 -20.46 7.58
N GLU A 270 -15.06 -21.66 8.15
CA GLU A 270 -14.32 -21.92 9.40
C GLU A 270 -12.83 -21.60 9.24
N ILE A 271 -12.25 -21.96 8.09
CA ILE A 271 -10.84 -21.69 7.79
C ILE A 271 -10.61 -20.21 7.46
N TYR A 272 -11.36 -19.64 6.50
CA TYR A 272 -11.30 -18.23 6.15
C TYR A 272 -12.63 -17.79 5.53
N PRO A 273 -13.22 -16.66 5.96
CA PRO A 273 -14.51 -16.23 5.42
C PRO A 273 -14.51 -16.07 3.90
N LEU A 274 -15.53 -16.61 3.25
CA LEU A 274 -15.73 -16.58 1.80
C LEU A 274 -16.43 -15.28 1.31
N ASN A 275 -16.77 -14.36 2.21
CA ASN A 275 -17.63 -13.19 1.97
C ASN A 275 -17.04 -12.12 1.01
N THR A 276 -15.91 -12.41 0.36
CA THR A 276 -15.23 -11.55 -0.61
C THR A 276 -15.40 -12.02 -2.06
N GLU A 277 -16.21 -13.04 -2.32
CA GLU A 277 -16.23 -13.76 -3.60
C GLU A 277 -17.51 -13.53 -4.42
N ASN A 278 -17.40 -12.75 -5.51
CA ASN A 278 -18.54 -12.34 -6.36
C ASN A 278 -19.35 -13.50 -6.98
N TRP A 279 -18.75 -14.67 -7.20
CA TRP A 279 -19.44 -15.84 -7.79
C TRP A 279 -20.42 -16.51 -6.82
N MET A 280 -20.40 -16.15 -5.53
CA MET A 280 -21.29 -16.70 -4.52
C MET A 280 -22.69 -16.07 -4.50
N CYS A 281 -22.85 -14.88 -5.10
CA CYS A 281 -24.11 -14.12 -5.11
C CYS A 281 -25.29 -14.90 -5.73
N GLY A 282 -25.02 -15.76 -6.72
CA GLY A 282 -26.06 -16.58 -7.37
C GLY A 282 -26.55 -17.76 -6.52
N PHE A 283 -25.76 -18.26 -5.58
CA PHE A 283 -26.06 -19.51 -4.87
C PHE A 283 -26.83 -19.30 -3.55
N TRP A 284 -26.55 -18.23 -2.80
CA TRP A 284 -27.23 -17.97 -1.51
C TRP A 284 -28.49 -17.10 -1.66
N GLY A 285 -28.75 -16.51 -2.83
CA GLY A 285 -29.87 -15.57 -3.02
C GLY A 285 -29.74 -14.28 -2.20
N VAL A 286 -28.64 -14.13 -1.46
CA VAL A 286 -28.28 -12.91 -0.75
C VAL A 286 -27.55 -12.03 -1.75
N LYS A 287 -28.19 -10.93 -2.15
CA LYS A 287 -27.43 -9.78 -2.65
C LYS A 287 -26.49 -9.39 -1.53
N VAL A 288 -25.21 -9.75 -1.67
CA VAL A 288 -24.18 -8.97 -0.98
C VAL A 288 -24.32 -7.59 -1.59
N THR A 289 -24.82 -6.63 -0.81
CA THR A 289 -24.59 -5.23 -1.11
C THR A 289 -23.09 -5.10 -1.25
N THR A 290 -22.63 -4.95 -2.49
CA THR A 290 -21.27 -4.52 -2.78
C THR A 290 -21.14 -3.11 -2.23
N ASP A 291 -20.84 -3.02 -0.93
CA ASP A 291 -20.61 -1.77 -0.19
C ASP A 291 -19.23 -1.84 0.48
#